data_AF-A0A187NDT6-F1
#
_entry.id   AF-A0A187NDT6-F1
#
_cell.length_a   1.000
_cell.length_b   1.000
_cell.length_c   1.000
_cell.angle_alpha   90.00
_cell.angle_beta   90.00
_cell.angle_gamma   90.00
#
_symmetry.space_group_name_H-M   'P 1'
#
loop_
_entity.id
_entity.type
_entity.pdbx_description
1 polymer ?
#
loop_
_entity_poly.entity_id
_entity_poly.type
_entity_poly.pdbx_seq_one_letter_code
_entity_poly.pdbx_strand_id
1 'polypeptide(L)'
;MICSAPYDDPCSRVTSPAQAFECAQALLNATTKRGGDIWAAQAVAPLAAMLYAASPRGNNEGIRWLIRATTTLPHLAPAHTAHSRAARRWGPSWHSAIAHLDQQPLLSSALRRALEMAPRQRDSLLMTMRDALSPWAQRQGGDDCE
;
A
#
# COMPACT_ATOMS: atom_id res chain seq x y z
N MET A 1 18.06 6.27 -14.65
CA MET A 1 17.38 7.50 -14.16
C MET A 1 16.94 7.21 -12.74
N ILE A 2 17.81 7.57 -11.80
CA ILE A 2 17.67 7.22 -10.38
C ILE A 2 16.83 8.32 -9.74
N CYS A 3 15.83 7.94 -8.95
CA CYS A 3 14.88 8.84 -8.30
C CYS A 3 15.58 9.77 -7.31
N SER A 4 16.15 10.87 -7.81
CA SER A 4 16.72 11.94 -7.00
C SER A 4 15.68 13.02 -6.75
N ALA A 5 14.76 12.77 -5.81
CA ALA A 5 14.07 13.82 -5.07
C ALA A 5 13.53 13.20 -3.76
N PRO A 6 14.13 13.46 -2.58
CA PRO A 6 13.64 12.95 -1.30
C PRO A 6 12.35 13.63 -0.79
N TYR A 7 11.65 14.38 -1.66
CA TYR A 7 10.45 15.17 -1.37
C TYR A 7 9.21 14.72 -2.14
N ASP A 8 9.36 13.83 -3.12
CA ASP A 8 8.27 13.49 -4.03
C ASP A 8 7.43 12.31 -3.49
N ASP A 9 6.12 12.45 -3.52
CA ASP A 9 5.19 11.37 -3.20
C ASP A 9 5.35 10.27 -4.26
N PRO A 10 5.76 9.03 -3.90
CA PRO A 10 5.97 7.99 -4.90
C PRO A 10 4.68 7.64 -5.67
N CYS A 11 3.49 7.89 -5.10
CA CYS A 11 2.20 7.70 -5.76
C CYS A 11 1.93 8.75 -6.83
N SER A 12 2.48 9.97 -6.73
CA SER A 12 2.25 11.05 -7.71
C SER A 12 2.82 10.70 -9.09
N ARG A 13 3.90 9.91 -9.11
CA ARG A 13 4.60 9.47 -10.32
C ARG A 13 3.96 8.25 -10.96
N VAL A 14 3.15 7.50 -10.22
CA VAL A 14 2.54 6.26 -10.70
C VAL A 14 1.36 6.60 -11.59
N THR A 15 1.55 6.47 -12.91
CA THR A 15 0.46 6.69 -13.89
C THR A 15 0.05 5.42 -14.62
N SER A 16 0.83 4.34 -14.46
CA SER A 16 0.62 3.05 -15.10
C SER A 16 0.87 1.89 -14.12
N PRO A 17 0.26 0.70 -14.36
CA PRO A 17 0.48 -0.46 -13.52
C PRO A 17 1.95 -0.91 -13.52
N ALA A 18 2.66 -0.80 -14.66
CA ALA A 18 4.08 -1.11 -14.75
C ALA A 18 4.93 -0.21 -13.83
N GLN A 19 4.68 1.11 -13.85
CA GLN A 19 5.34 2.05 -12.94
C GLN A 19 5.03 1.74 -11.47
N ALA A 20 3.81 1.29 -11.17
CA ALA A 20 3.45 0.89 -9.81
C ALA A 20 4.31 -0.29 -9.32
N PHE A 21 4.55 -1.29 -10.18
CA PHE A 21 5.44 -2.42 -9.88
C PHE A 21 6.89 -1.98 -9.71
N GLU A 22 7.41 -1.14 -10.62
CA GLU A 22 8.78 -0.63 -10.54
C GLU A 22 9.01 0.19 -9.27
N CYS A 23 8.07 1.09 -8.94
CA CYS A 23 8.10 1.87 -7.70
C CYS A 23 8.03 0.95 -6.48
N ALA A 24 7.09 0.00 -6.42
CA ALA A 24 6.99 -0.94 -5.30
C ALA A 24 8.28 -1.72 -5.10
N GLN A 25 8.87 -2.22 -6.19
CA GLN A 25 10.10 -3.00 -6.15
C GLN A 25 11.29 -2.14 -5.71
N ALA A 26 11.39 -0.89 -6.17
CA ALA A 26 12.43 0.03 -5.72
C ALA A 26 12.33 0.34 -4.21
N LEU A 27 11.11 0.55 -3.70
CA LEU A 27 10.87 0.79 -2.27
C LEU A 27 11.29 -0.42 -1.43
N LEU A 28 10.87 -1.62 -1.83
CA LEU A 28 11.16 -2.86 -1.11
C LEU A 28 12.64 -3.23 -1.19
N ASN A 29 13.30 -2.97 -2.32
CA ASN A 29 14.74 -3.17 -2.48
C ASN A 29 15.58 -2.19 -1.64
N ALA A 30 15.04 -1.00 -1.36
CA ALA A 30 15.73 -0.01 -0.51
C ALA A 30 15.72 -0.41 0.98
N THR A 31 14.70 -1.14 1.44
CA THR A 31 14.61 -1.62 2.83
C THR A 31 15.25 -3.01 3.04
N THR A 32 15.15 -3.92 2.06
CA THR A 32 15.64 -5.29 2.25
C THR A 32 17.16 -5.32 2.49
N LYS A 33 17.60 -5.98 3.56
CA LYS A 33 19.03 -6.27 3.77
C LYS A 33 19.54 -7.20 2.65
N ARG A 34 20.84 -7.11 2.34
CA ARG A 34 21.51 -8.02 1.38
C ARG A 34 21.30 -9.47 1.84
N GLY A 35 20.47 -10.21 1.12
CA GLY A 35 20.03 -11.56 1.51
C GLY A 35 18.63 -11.92 1.04
N GLY A 36 17.82 -10.93 0.66
CA GLY A 36 16.51 -11.14 0.04
C GLY A 36 15.46 -11.56 1.06
N ASP A 37 14.69 -10.59 1.55
CA ASP A 37 13.53 -10.90 2.38
C ASP A 37 12.45 -11.55 1.51
N ILE A 38 12.06 -12.79 1.81
CA ILE A 38 11.00 -13.51 1.08
C ILE A 38 9.68 -12.73 1.09
N TRP A 39 9.49 -11.89 2.10
CA TRP A 39 8.33 -11.03 2.23
C TRP A 39 8.46 -9.78 1.36
N ALA A 40 9.68 -9.29 1.09
CA ALA A 40 9.88 -8.20 0.15
C ALA A 40 9.45 -8.62 -1.26
N ALA A 41 9.83 -9.82 -1.71
CA ALA A 41 9.38 -10.34 -3.00
C ALA A 41 7.85 -10.53 -3.07
N GLN A 42 7.23 -11.03 -2.00
CA GLN A 42 5.77 -11.21 -1.92
C GLN A 42 5.01 -9.89 -1.76
N ALA A 43 5.63 -8.87 -1.18
CA ALA A 43 5.03 -7.55 -0.97
C ALA A 43 5.00 -6.69 -2.22
N VAL A 44 5.80 -6.99 -3.26
CA VAL A 44 5.86 -6.17 -4.48
C VAL A 44 4.47 -6.00 -5.12
N ALA A 45 3.77 -7.10 -5.36
CA ALA A 45 2.48 -7.07 -6.04
C ALA A 45 1.36 -6.36 -5.25
N PRO A 46 1.13 -6.66 -3.94
CA PRO A 46 0.14 -5.92 -3.16
C PRO A 46 0.54 -4.45 -2.93
N LEU A 47 1.83 -4.14 -2.75
CA LEU A 47 2.28 -2.76 -2.61
C LEU A 47 2.08 -1.97 -3.92
N ALA A 48 2.39 -2.56 -5.07
CA ALA A 48 2.12 -1.99 -6.38
C ALA A 48 0.63 -1.71 -6.58
N ALA A 49 -0.23 -2.65 -6.20
CA ALA A 49 -1.68 -2.49 -6.28
C ALA A 49 -2.16 -1.30 -5.44
N MET A 50 -1.65 -1.15 -4.21
CA MET A 50 -2.01 -0.01 -3.36
C MET A 50 -1.42 1.31 -3.84
N LEU A 51 -0.18 1.33 -4.34
CA LEU A 51 0.43 2.52 -4.95
C LEU A 51 -0.40 3.01 -6.12
N TYR A 52 -0.84 2.10 -6.99
CA TYR A 52 -1.71 2.44 -8.11
C TYR A 52 -3.09 2.93 -7.65
N ALA A 53 -3.68 2.31 -6.62
CA ALA A 53 -4.94 2.76 -6.06
C ALA A 53 -4.84 4.16 -5.42
N ALA A 54 -3.70 4.48 -4.80
CA ALA A 54 -3.40 5.77 -4.20
C ALA A 54 -3.01 6.87 -5.22
N SER A 55 -2.73 6.46 -6.46
CA SER A 55 -2.24 7.33 -7.52
C SER A 55 -3.35 8.23 -8.10
N PRO A 56 -3.01 9.25 -8.93
CA PRO A 56 -3.99 10.06 -9.65
C PRO A 56 -4.94 9.25 -10.57
N ARG A 57 -4.61 8.00 -10.89
CA ARG A 57 -5.50 7.11 -11.65
C ARG A 57 -6.51 6.36 -10.78
N GLY A 58 -6.30 6.31 -9.46
CA GLY A 58 -7.20 5.70 -8.50
C GLY A 58 -7.96 6.77 -7.71
N ASN A 59 -7.55 7.01 -6.46
CA ASN A 59 -8.20 7.94 -5.56
C ASN A 59 -7.51 9.32 -5.44
N ASN A 60 -6.33 9.49 -6.04
CA ASN A 60 -5.53 10.72 -5.99
C ASN A 60 -5.20 11.23 -4.57
N GLU A 61 -5.17 10.34 -3.58
CA GLU A 61 -4.92 10.70 -2.17
C GLU A 61 -3.44 10.56 -1.77
N GLY A 62 -2.63 9.92 -2.61
CA GLY A 62 -1.18 9.83 -2.42
C GLY A 62 -0.72 8.90 -1.28
N ILE A 63 0.53 9.05 -0.87
CA ILE A 63 1.18 8.15 0.10
C ILE A 63 0.57 8.20 1.50
N ARG A 64 -0.07 9.31 1.89
CA ARG A 64 -0.77 9.43 3.17
C ARG A 64 -1.91 8.42 3.28
N TRP A 65 -2.68 8.27 2.20
CA TRP A 65 -3.74 7.27 2.14
C TRP A 65 -3.20 5.85 2.11
N LEU A 66 -2.10 5.61 1.37
CA LEU A 66 -1.42 4.32 1.34
C LEU A 66 -0.98 3.86 2.73
N ILE A 67 -0.38 4.76 3.52
CA ILE A 67 0.10 4.45 4.87
C ILE A 67 -1.08 4.12 5.79
N ARG A 68 -2.18 4.88 5.71
CA ARG A 68 -3.41 4.56 6.47
C ARG A 68 -4.06 3.25 6.02
N ALA A 69 -3.98 2.93 4.73
CA ALA A 69 -4.55 1.71 4.19
C ALA A 69 -3.77 0.47 4.64
N THR A 70 -2.44 0.57 4.74
CA THR A 70 -1.58 -0.52 5.23
C THR A 70 -1.70 -0.74 6.74
N THR A 71 -2.02 0.30 7.53
CA THR A 71 -2.28 0.14 8.97
C THR A 71 -3.68 -0.39 9.28
N THR A 72 -4.62 -0.26 8.35
CA THR A 72 -5.99 -0.78 8.48
C THR A 72 -6.00 -2.29 8.24
N LEU A 73 -5.81 -3.06 9.31
CA LEU A 73 -5.77 -4.52 9.29
C LEU A 73 -7.11 -5.12 8.80
N PRO A 74 -7.09 -6.07 7.84
CA PRO A 74 -8.33 -6.64 7.27
C PRO A 74 -9.21 -7.39 8.27
N HIS A 75 -8.64 -7.89 9.37
CA HIS A 75 -9.30 -8.79 10.32
C HIS A 75 -9.77 -8.11 11.61
N LEU A 76 -9.31 -6.88 11.88
CA LEU A 76 -9.59 -6.15 13.12
C LEU A 76 -10.68 -5.09 12.98
N ALA A 77 -11.29 -4.92 11.81
CA ALA A 77 -12.45 -4.05 11.67
C ALA A 77 -13.72 -4.81 12.08
N PRO A 78 -14.27 -4.62 13.31
CA PRO A 78 -15.55 -5.19 13.68
C PRO A 78 -16.60 -4.73 12.68
N ALA A 79 -17.11 -5.66 11.89
CA ALA A 79 -18.11 -5.41 10.87
C ALA A 79 -19.49 -5.41 11.52
N HIS A 80 -19.83 -4.38 12.30
CA HIS A 80 -21.16 -4.32 12.95
C HIS A 80 -22.06 -3.19 12.47
N THR A 81 -21.58 -2.20 11.71
CA THR A 81 -22.43 -1.09 11.27
C THR A 81 -22.34 -0.80 9.77
N ALA A 82 -23.44 -0.31 9.19
CA ALA A 82 -23.48 0.22 7.83
C ALA A 82 -22.48 1.37 7.62
N HIS A 83 -22.25 2.16 8.67
CA HIS A 83 -21.25 3.23 8.70
C HIS A 83 -19.82 2.68 8.52
N SER A 84 -19.43 1.62 9.24
CA SER A 84 -18.12 0.97 9.06
C SER A 84 -17.95 0.31 7.69
N ARG A 85 -19.04 -0.06 7.00
CA ARG A 85 -19.00 -0.54 5.61
C ARG A 85 -18.84 0.61 4.61
N ALA A 86 -19.54 1.73 4.82
CA ALA A 86 -19.39 2.94 4.01
C ALA A 86 -17.99 3.56 4.20
N ALA A 87 -17.50 3.65 5.44
CA ALA A 87 -16.15 4.09 5.74
C ALA A 87 -15.07 3.14 5.16
N ARG A 88 -15.34 1.83 5.04
CA ARG A 88 -14.45 0.92 4.29
C ARG A 88 -14.51 1.09 2.79
N ARG A 89 -15.64 1.53 2.25
CA ARG A 89 -15.81 1.81 0.82
C ARG A 89 -15.12 3.11 0.41
N TRP A 90 -15.02 4.08 1.32
CA TRP A 90 -14.52 5.43 1.00
C TRP A 90 -13.27 5.86 1.78
N GLY A 91 -12.89 5.11 2.81
CA GLY A 91 -11.70 5.37 3.64
C GLY A 91 -10.52 4.47 3.29
N PRO A 92 -9.32 4.79 3.81
CA PRO A 92 -8.09 4.07 3.52
C PRO A 92 -8.15 2.64 4.05
N SER A 93 -8.30 1.67 3.15
CA SER A 93 -8.34 0.25 3.49
C SER A 93 -7.99 -0.61 2.29
N TRP A 94 -7.59 -1.86 2.55
CA TRP A 94 -7.32 -2.86 1.50
C TRP A 94 -8.54 -3.10 0.59
N HIS A 95 -9.75 -3.09 1.15
CA HIS A 95 -10.98 -3.27 0.37
C HIS A 95 -11.29 -2.06 -0.52
N SER A 96 -11.06 -0.84 -0.01
CA SER A 96 -11.18 0.38 -0.80
C SER A 96 -10.16 0.40 -1.95
N ALA A 97 -8.91 0.00 -1.69
CA ALA A 97 -7.89 -0.15 -2.73
C ALA A 97 -8.36 -1.09 -3.86
N ILE A 98 -8.94 -2.26 -3.52
CA ILE A 98 -9.49 -3.19 -4.51
C ILE A 98 -10.59 -2.52 -5.34
N ALA A 99 -11.47 -1.72 -4.73
CA ALA A 99 -12.54 -1.01 -5.42
C ALA A 99 -12.00 0.00 -6.45
N HIS A 100 -10.87 0.64 -6.19
CA HIS A 100 -10.19 1.54 -7.13
C HIS A 100 -9.40 0.83 -8.23
N LEU A 101 -9.29 -0.51 -8.17
CA LEU A 101 -8.55 -1.35 -9.13
C LEU A 101 -9.46 -2.13 -10.08
N ASP A 102 -10.73 -1.73 -10.23
CA ASP A 102 -11.73 -2.41 -11.07
C ASP A 102 -11.23 -2.66 -12.51
N GLN A 103 -10.51 -1.67 -13.08
CA GLN A 103 -9.96 -1.74 -14.43
C GLN A 103 -8.59 -2.45 -14.51
N GLN A 104 -8.07 -2.99 -13.40
CA GLN A 104 -6.73 -3.59 -13.29
C GLN A 104 -6.80 -4.98 -12.64
N PRO A 105 -7.23 -6.03 -13.37
CA PRO A 105 -7.47 -7.37 -12.81
C PRO A 105 -6.23 -8.02 -12.20
N LEU A 106 -5.04 -7.72 -12.72
CA LEU A 106 -3.77 -8.25 -12.18
C LEU A 106 -3.47 -7.69 -10.79
N LEU A 107 -3.63 -6.39 -10.61
CA LEU A 107 -3.39 -5.71 -9.34
C LEU A 107 -4.45 -6.06 -8.30
N SER A 108 -5.72 -6.06 -8.70
CA SER A 108 -6.82 -6.44 -7.81
C SER A 108 -6.70 -7.91 -7.37
N SER A 109 -6.31 -8.82 -8.25
CA SER A 109 -6.08 -10.24 -7.91
C SER A 109 -4.87 -10.44 -7.01
N ALA A 110 -3.79 -9.66 -7.18
CA ALA A 110 -2.64 -9.71 -6.28
C ALA A 110 -3.04 -9.27 -4.86
N LEU A 111 -3.80 -8.19 -4.74
CA LEU A 111 -4.24 -7.65 -3.46
C LEU A 111 -5.24 -8.58 -2.76
N ARG A 112 -6.16 -9.21 -3.52
CA ARG A 112 -7.06 -10.25 -3.01
C ARG A 112 -6.30 -11.46 -2.46
N ARG A 113 -5.33 -11.98 -3.22
CA ARG A 113 -4.50 -13.11 -2.75
C ARG A 113 -3.77 -12.80 -1.45
N ALA A 114 -3.27 -11.57 -1.28
CA ALA A 114 -2.66 -11.15 -0.03
C ALA A 114 -3.65 -11.08 1.16
N LEU A 115 -4.93 -10.79 0.90
CA LEU A 115 -5.99 -10.86 1.93
C LEU A 115 -6.33 -12.30 2.35
N GLU A 116 -6.19 -13.25 1.43
CA GLU A 116 -6.44 -14.68 1.64
C GLU A 116 -5.29 -15.41 2.34
N MET A 117 -4.13 -14.76 2.50
CA MET A 117 -2.98 -15.34 3.23
C MET A 117 -3.32 -15.63 4.70
N ALA A 118 -2.68 -16.66 5.25
CA ALA A 118 -2.81 -16.99 6.66
C ALA A 118 -2.43 -15.78 7.54
N PRO A 119 -3.10 -15.55 8.70
CA PRO A 119 -2.94 -14.33 9.48
C PRO A 119 -1.48 -13.96 9.76
N ARG A 120 -0.66 -14.93 10.19
CA ARG A 120 0.76 -14.74 10.47
C ARG A 120 1.57 -14.31 9.24
N GLN A 121 1.28 -14.91 8.08
CA GLN A 121 1.97 -14.59 6.83
C GLN A 121 1.60 -13.18 6.37
N ARG A 122 0.33 -12.82 6.51
CA ARG A 122 -0.16 -11.48 6.21
C ARG A 122 0.45 -10.44 7.15
N ASP A 123 0.63 -10.75 8.43
CA ASP A 123 1.29 -9.85 9.37
C ASP A 123 2.76 -9.62 8.99
N SER A 124 3.51 -10.66 8.61
CA SER A 124 4.88 -10.50 8.09
C SER A 124 4.91 -9.64 6.83
N LEU A 125 4.02 -9.91 5.87
CA LEU A 125 3.87 -9.11 4.65
C LEU A 125 3.61 -7.62 4.97
N LEU A 126 2.69 -7.36 5.90
CA LEU A 126 2.33 -6.01 6.34
C LEU A 126 3.49 -5.30 7.03
N MET A 127 4.25 -6.00 7.87
CA MET A 127 5.44 -5.43 8.50
C MET A 127 6.46 -5.00 7.44
N THR A 128 6.71 -5.83 6.43
CA THR A 128 7.63 -5.49 5.33
C THR A 128 7.14 -4.31 4.50
N MET A 129 5.84 -4.26 4.17
CA MET A 129 5.26 -3.11 3.46
C MET A 129 5.37 -1.82 4.28
N ARG A 130 5.12 -1.91 5.59
CA ARG A 130 5.25 -0.75 6.50
C ARG A 130 6.69 -0.29 6.62
N ASP A 131 7.64 -1.22 6.67
CA ASP A 131 9.07 -0.87 6.73
C ASP A 131 9.51 -0.10 5.47
N ALA A 132 9.05 -0.54 4.29
CA ALA A 132 9.29 0.17 3.03
C ALA A 132 8.67 1.59 3.00
N LEU A 133 7.60 1.82 3.77
CA LEU A 133 6.91 3.11 3.86
C LEU A 133 7.34 3.96 5.08
N SER A 134 8.17 3.41 5.97
CA SER A 134 8.69 4.06 7.18
C SER A 134 9.14 5.51 6.99
N PRO A 135 9.93 5.88 5.95
CA PRO A 135 10.41 7.26 5.81
C PRO A 135 9.28 8.30 5.64
N TRP A 136 8.13 7.91 5.09
CA TRP A 136 6.95 8.77 4.99
C TRP A 136 6.01 8.63 6.20
N ALA A 137 6.03 7.50 6.90
CA ALA A 137 5.23 7.29 8.10
C ALA A 137 5.78 8.09 9.30
N GLN A 138 7.10 8.11 9.50
CA GLN A 138 7.74 8.89 10.57
C GLN A 138 7.48 10.40 10.44
N ARG A 139 7.31 10.90 9.21
CA ARG A 139 7.01 12.31 8.97
C ARG A 139 5.56 12.69 9.29
N GLN A 140 4.60 11.78 9.13
CA GLN A 140 3.19 12.06 9.47
C GLN A 140 2.97 12.20 10.98
N GLY A 141 3.71 11.46 11.81
CA GLY A 141 3.62 11.57 13.26
C GLY A 141 4.17 12.89 13.84
N GLY A 142 4.81 13.73 13.01
CA GLY A 142 5.26 15.07 13.41
C GLY A 142 4.29 16.20 13.05
N ASP A 143 3.26 15.94 12.24
CA ASP A 143 2.31 16.94 11.70
C ASP A 143 1.06 17.09 12.60
N ASP A 144 0.84 16.19 13.58
CA ASP A 144 -0.24 16.26 14.58
C ASP A 144 0.10 17.18 15.79
N CYS A 145 1.22 17.91 15.72
CA CYS A 145 1.65 18.89 16.71
C CYS A 145 1.75 20.31 16.09
N GLU A 146 0.67 20.83 15.51
CA GLU A 146 0.50 22.27 15.27
C GLU A 146 -0.95 22.71 15.41
#